data_AF-A0A966ITF4-F1
#
_entry.id   AF-A0A966ITF4-F1
#
_cell.length_a   1.000
_cell.length_b   1.000
_cell.length_c   1.000
_cell.angle_alpha   90.00
_cell.angle_beta   90.00
_cell.angle_gamma   90.00
#
_symmetry.space_group_name_H-M   'P 1'
#
loop_
_entity.id
_entity.type
_entity.pdbx_description
1 polymer ?
#
loop_
_entity_poly.entity_id
_entity_poly.type
_entity_poly.pdbx_seq_one_letter_code
_entity_poly.pdbx_strand_id
1 'polypeptide(L)'
;MAIQPIRYFGDPVLTTRATEVNDFDKELRNLVQDLTDTMIDAPGAGLAAPQIGVPLRVFVWNVDDEFGHLVNPTLDLSEELQDGEEGCLSFP
;
A
#
# COMPACT_ATOMS: atom_id res chain seq x y z
N MET A 1 8.00 -13.83 -0.18
CA MET A 1 9.12 -12.94 -0.57
C MET A 1 9.49 -12.10 0.66
N ALA A 2 10.37 -11.10 0.59
CA ALA A 2 11.06 -10.60 1.79
C ALA A 2 10.25 -9.50 2.50
N ILE A 3 10.15 -9.58 3.83
CA ILE A 3 9.58 -8.50 4.65
C ILE A 3 10.41 -7.24 4.45
N GLN A 4 9.76 -6.15 4.06
CA GLN A 4 10.39 -4.87 3.78
C GLN A 4 10.25 -3.92 4.97
N PRO A 5 11.25 -3.07 5.24
CA PRO A 5 11.13 -2.07 6.29
C PRO A 5 10.08 -1.01 5.92
N ILE A 6 9.13 -0.78 6.84
CA ILE A 6 8.13 0.28 6.70
C ILE A 6 8.77 1.64 6.97
N ARG A 7 8.47 2.60 6.11
CA ARG A 7 8.83 4.01 6.23
C ARG A 7 7.88 4.70 7.19
N TYR A 8 8.43 5.55 8.04
CA TYR A 8 7.66 6.31 9.02
C TYR A 8 7.52 7.78 8.62
N PHE A 9 6.52 8.43 9.20
CA PHE A 9 6.24 9.84 9.01
C PHE A 9 7.51 10.72 9.09
N GLY A 10 7.64 11.61 8.10
CA GLY A 10 8.85 12.42 7.88
C GLY A 10 9.70 11.94 6.71
N ASP A 11 9.56 10.68 6.27
CA ASP A 11 10.20 10.22 5.04
C ASP A 11 9.56 10.89 3.79
N PRO A 12 10.35 11.59 2.94
CA PRO A 12 9.82 12.29 1.77
C PRO A 12 9.04 11.39 0.78
N VAL A 13 9.31 10.08 0.76
CA VAL A 13 8.57 9.15 -0.11
C VAL A 13 7.08 9.08 0.24
N LEU A 14 6.71 9.33 1.50
CA LEU A 14 5.32 9.29 1.98
C LEU A 14 4.51 10.52 1.57
N THR A 15 5.17 11.61 1.16
CA THR A 15 4.53 12.84 0.69
C THR A 15 4.75 13.11 -0.81
N THR A 16 5.53 12.24 -1.47
CA THR A 16 5.78 12.32 -2.91
C THR A 16 4.71 11.57 -3.69
N ARG A 17 4.16 12.19 -4.74
CA ARG A 17 3.19 11.53 -5.61
C ARG A 17 3.83 10.31 -6.29
N ALA A 18 3.22 9.14 -6.09
CA ALA A 18 3.67 7.90 -6.70
C ALA A 18 3.45 7.87 -8.23
N THR A 19 4.39 7.23 -8.93
CA THR A 19 4.40 7.06 -10.39
C THR A 19 3.51 5.91 -10.81
N GLU A 20 2.90 6.02 -11.99
CA GLU A 20 2.12 4.93 -12.58
C GLU A 20 3.00 3.75 -12.98
N VAL A 21 2.47 2.55 -12.80
CA VAL A 21 3.07 1.32 -13.29
C VAL A 21 2.70 1.17 -14.77
N ASN A 22 3.70 1.12 -15.65
CA ASN A 22 3.47 0.95 -17.09
C ASN A 22 3.66 -0.50 -17.55
N ASP A 23 4.51 -1.26 -16.85
CA ASP A 23 4.86 -2.63 -17.21
C ASP A 23 4.32 -3.62 -16.16
N PHE A 24 3.54 -4.59 -16.61
CA PHE A 24 2.90 -5.62 -15.77
C PHE A 24 3.68 -6.92 -15.87
N ASP A 25 4.87 -6.92 -15.28
CA ASP A 25 5.90 -7.93 -15.46
C ASP A 25 6.09 -8.81 -14.21
N LYS A 26 7.29 -9.38 -14.04
CA LYS A 26 7.62 -10.21 -12.88
C LYS A 26 7.94 -9.35 -11.67
N GLU A 27 8.50 -8.17 -11.90
CA GLU A 27 8.93 -7.20 -10.92
C GLU A 27 7.71 -6.63 -10.19
N LEU A 28 6.64 -6.30 -10.93
CA LEU A 28 5.36 -5.95 -10.33
C LEU A 28 4.78 -7.07 -9.45
N ARG A 29 4.83 -8.32 -9.92
CA ARG A 29 4.36 -9.48 -9.14
C ARG A 29 5.16 -9.66 -7.85
N ASN A 30 6.47 -9.47 -7.91
CA ASN A 30 7.34 -9.51 -6.74
C ASN A 30 6.98 -8.40 -5.75
N LEU A 31 6.77 -7.17 -6.23
CA LEU A 31 6.38 -6.04 -5.40
C LEU A 31 5.06 -6.30 -4.66
N VAL A 32 4.05 -6.83 -5.35
CA VAL A 32 2.76 -7.19 -4.71
C VAL A 32 2.96 -8.25 -3.64
N GLN A 33 3.83 -9.24 -3.87
CA GLN A 33 4.13 -10.27 -2.87
C GLN A 33 4.87 -9.68 -1.65
N ASP A 34 5.90 -8.86 -1.87
CA ASP A 34 6.64 -8.19 -0.78
C ASP A 34 5.73 -7.30 0.06
N LEU A 35 4.80 -6.58 -0.57
CA LEU A 35 3.78 -5.78 0.13
C LEU A 35 2.84 -6.65 0.96
N THR A 36 2.35 -7.75 0.38
CA THR A 36 1.44 -8.67 1.07
C THR A 36 2.12 -9.27 2.30
N ASP A 37 3.35 -9.77 2.15
CA ASP A 37 4.09 -10.39 3.24
C ASP A 37 4.42 -9.38 4.35
N THR A 38 4.80 -8.16 3.97
CA THR A 38 5.09 -7.07 4.93
C THR A 38 3.83 -6.62 5.68
N MET A 39 2.69 -6.51 4.99
CA MET A 39 1.41 -6.15 5.61
C MET A 39 0.97 -7.18 6.66
N ILE A 40 1.14 -8.47 6.36
CA ILE A 40 0.80 -9.57 7.28
C ILE A 40 1.73 -9.57 8.50
N ASP A 41 3.04 -9.32 8.30
CA ASP A 41 4.03 -9.26 9.38
C ASP A 41 3.83 -8.05 10.31
N ALA A 42 3.40 -6.91 9.77
CA ALA A 42 3.11 -5.66 10.49
C ALA A 42 1.64 -5.53 10.97
N PRO A 43 0.95 -6.65 11.22
CA PRO A 43 -0.52 -6.86 11.14
C PRO A 43 -1.40 -5.65 10.75
N GLY A 44 -1.33 -5.21 9.49
CA GLY A 44 -2.17 -4.13 8.96
C GLY A 44 -3.29 -4.60 8.04
N ALA A 45 -4.35 -3.78 7.89
CA ALA A 45 -5.44 -4.02 6.93
C ALA A 45 -5.06 -3.67 5.48
N GLY A 46 -3.99 -2.89 5.29
CA GLY A 46 -3.51 -2.46 3.97
C GLY A 46 -2.09 -1.93 4.01
N LEU A 47 -1.38 -1.99 2.88
CA LEU A 47 -0.04 -1.43 2.73
C LEU A 47 0.20 -0.95 1.29
N ALA A 48 0.64 0.29 1.14
CA ALA A 48 0.98 0.88 -0.16
C ALA A 48 2.50 0.82 -0.44
N ALA A 49 2.88 0.70 -1.71
CA ALA A 49 4.29 0.67 -2.14
C ALA A 49 5.15 1.82 -1.60
N PRO A 50 4.68 3.08 -1.52
CA PRO A 50 5.47 4.15 -0.93
C PRO A 50 5.84 3.90 0.53
N GLN A 51 5.01 3.16 1.29
CA GLN A 51 5.28 2.83 2.69
C GLN A 51 6.44 1.86 2.88
N ILE A 52 6.90 1.17 1.82
CA ILE A 52 8.16 0.41 1.84
C ILE A 52 9.28 1.12 1.08
N GLY A 53 9.07 2.38 0.69
CA GLY A 53 10.04 3.20 -0.04
C GLY A 53 9.99 3.04 -1.57
N VAL A 54 8.97 2.39 -2.12
CA VAL A 54 8.82 2.20 -3.57
C VAL A 54 7.78 3.19 -4.12
N PRO A 55 8.16 4.20 -4.92
CA PRO A 55 7.27 5.29 -5.34
C PRO A 55 6.36 4.90 -6.53
N LEU A 56 5.67 3.76 -6.43
CA LEU A 56 4.75 3.25 -7.46
C LEU A 56 3.30 3.21 -6.94
N ARG A 57 2.33 3.37 -7.84
CA ARG A 57 0.89 3.32 -7.52
C ARG A 57 0.41 1.89 -7.39
N VAL A 58 0.81 1.23 -6.32
CA VAL A 58 0.39 -0.13 -5.97
C VAL A 58 0.07 -0.17 -4.49
N PHE A 59 -1.02 -0.84 -4.12
CA PHE A 59 -1.29 -1.19 -2.73
C PHE A 59 -1.95 -2.57 -2.63
N VAL A 60 -1.79 -3.20 -1.48
CA VAL A 60 -2.42 -4.46 -1.10
C VAL A 60 -3.37 -4.22 0.09
N TRP A 61 -4.35 -5.10 0.25
CA TRP A 61 -5.27 -5.07 1.38
C TRP A 61 -5.66 -6.48 1.83
N ASN A 62 -6.01 -6.60 3.11
CA ASN A 62 -6.63 -7.76 3.72
C ASN A 62 -7.76 -7.28 4.66
N VAL A 63 -9.00 -7.46 4.22
CA VAL A 63 -10.19 -7.03 4.96
C VAL A 63 -11.21 -8.17 4.91
N ASP A 64 -11.78 -8.52 6.06
CA ASP A 64 -12.75 -9.62 6.18
C ASP A 64 -12.25 -10.95 5.58
N ASP A 65 -10.97 -11.27 5.81
CA ASP A 65 -10.26 -12.44 5.26
C ASP A 65 -10.16 -12.48 3.72
N GLU A 66 -10.48 -11.37 3.04
CA GLU A 66 -10.29 -11.21 1.61
C GLU A 66 -9.00 -10.44 1.31
N PHE A 67 -8.16 -11.04 0.48
CA PHE A 67 -6.92 -10.43 0.01
C PHE A 67 -7.09 -9.85 -1.39
N GLY A 68 -6.54 -8.66 -1.60
CA GLY A 68 -6.49 -8.05 -2.92
C GLY A 68 -5.35 -7.07 -3.08
N HIS A 69 -5.18 -6.61 -4.32
CA HIS A 69 -4.24 -5.57 -4.67
C HIS A 69 -4.80 -4.75 -5.83
N LEU A 70 -4.44 -3.47 -5.86
CA LEU A 70 -4.78 -2.57 -6.96
C LEU A 70 -3.51 -1.92 -7.50
N VAL A 71 -3.48 -1.74 -8.81
CA VAL A 71 -2.40 -1.10 -9.56
C VAL A 71 -2.98 0.06 -10.34
N ASN A 72 -2.37 1.24 -10.22
CA ASN A 72 -2.86 2.50 -10.78
C ASN A 72 -4.34 2.81 -10.48
N PRO A 73 -4.83 2.62 -9.23
CA PRO A 73 -6.25 2.83 -8.94
C PRO A 73 -6.67 4.29 -9.13
N THR A 74 -7.92 4.47 -9.57
CA THR A 74 -8.66 5.73 -9.55
C THR A 74 -9.95 5.53 -8.78
N LEU A 75 -10.44 6.57 -8.12
CA LEU A 75 -11.67 6.53 -7.34
C LEU A 75 -12.52 7.75 -7.65
N ASP A 76 -13.79 7.52 -7.95
CA ASP A 76 -14.83 8.55 -7.96
C ASP A 76 -15.57 8.50 -6.61
N LEU A 77 -15.66 9.65 -5.95
CA LEU A 77 -16.25 9.75 -4.61
C LEU A 77 -17.74 10.11 -4.69
N SER A 78 -18.52 9.56 -3.78
CA SER A 78 -19.87 10.05 -3.51
C SER A 78 -19.84 11.30 -2.61
N GLU A 79 -21.00 11.93 -2.42
CA GLU A 79 -21.17 13.03 -1.45
C GLU A 79 -21.38 12.51 -0.01
N GLU A 80 -21.53 11.20 0.19
CA GLU A 80 -21.74 10.60 1.50
C GLU A 80 -20.43 10.58 2.30
N LEU A 81 -20.53 10.87 3.60
CA LEU A 81 -19.39 10.90 4.51
C LEU A 81 -19.59 9.86 5.62
N GLN A 82 -18.50 9.19 6.00
CA GLN A 82 -18.45 8.28 7.13
C GLN A 82 -17.29 8.68 8.04
N ASP A 83 -17.54 8.71 9.35
CA ASP A 83 -16.52 8.87 10.37
C ASP A 83 -16.09 7.52 10.94
N GLY A 84 -14.81 7.39 11.32
CA GLY A 84 -14.26 6.19 11.93
C GLY A 84 -12.89 6.46 12.55
N GLU A 85 -12.50 5.61 13.50
CA GLU A 85 -11.11 5.60 13.98
C GLU A 85 -10.22 4.94 12.94
N GLU A 86 -9.10 5.58 12.62
CA GLU A 86 -8.11 5.10 11.67
C GLU A 86 -6.74 4.96 12.32
N GLY A 87 -5.91 4.09 11.74
CA GLY A 87 -4.50 3.94 12.08
C GLY A 87 -3.66 3.81 10.81
N CYS A 88 -2.35 3.99 10.95
CA CYS A 88 -1.43 3.88 9.81
C CYS A 88 -0.14 3.17 10.23
N LEU A 89 0.29 2.17 9.45
CA LEU A 89 1.54 1.47 9.69
C LEU A 89 2.78 2.39 9.63
N SER A 90 2.68 3.52 8.92
CA SER A 90 3.73 4.55 8.84
C SER A 90 3.63 5.61 9.95
N PHE A 91 2.64 5.52 10.82
CA PHE A 91 2.45 6.37 11.99
C PHE A 91 1.98 5.50 13.18
N PRO A 92 2.86 4.63 13.71
CA PRO A 92 2.53 3.70 14.78
C PRO A 92 2.25 4.39 16.11
#